data_AF-A0A947LET8-F1
#
_entry.id   AF-A0A947LET8-F1
#
_cell.length_a   1.000
_cell.length_b   1.000
_cell.length_c   1.000
_cell.angle_alpha   90.00
_cell.angle_beta   90.00
_cell.angle_gamma   90.00
#
_symmetry.space_group_name_H-M   'P 1'
#
loop_
_entity.id
_entity.type
_entity.pdbx_description
1 polymer ?
#
loop_
_entity_poly.entity_id
_entity_poly.type
_entity_poly.pdbx_seq_one_letter_code
_entity_poly.pdbx_strand_id
1 'polypeptide(L)'
;MSRMTSSRLPTVPPAMVVPSSHNFGELSEFLRSAVADKESLKFSESMGWLAAQTEAVVGALKSSAEPTVVAEMLVDLLTQLRQHRRLVMQLHMAWRELYEYPAYLAALNQCRGMVGQWVMQIRQPGARFPAVHEFEAVAWRMLGEGALLIDVYEQTRTRALDVERAENATLLSRVRAWWRKPRR
;
A
#
# COMPACT_ATOMS: atom_id res chain seq x y z
N MET A 1 -13.17 46.94 38.18
CA MET A 1 -12.87 45.58 38.69
C MET A 1 -12.97 44.61 37.54
N SER A 2 -11.86 43.95 37.23
CA SER A 2 -11.67 43.03 36.11
C SER A 2 -12.41 41.69 36.27
N ARG A 3 -12.87 41.11 35.15
CA ARG A 3 -12.51 39.75 34.74
C ARG A 3 -12.79 39.51 33.25
N MET A 4 -11.72 39.22 32.53
CA MET A 4 -11.69 38.52 31.25
C MET A 4 -12.20 37.08 31.43
N THR A 5 -12.80 36.45 30.42
CA THR A 5 -12.21 35.33 29.66
C THR A 5 -13.24 34.59 28.79
N SER A 6 -12.85 34.47 27.51
CA SER A 6 -13.20 33.50 26.48
C SER A 6 -13.76 32.15 26.96
N SER A 7 -14.78 31.64 26.27
CA SER A 7 -14.81 30.21 25.94
C SER A 7 -15.31 30.02 24.51
N ARG A 8 -14.35 29.82 23.60
CA ARG A 8 -14.57 29.31 22.25
C ARG A 8 -15.17 27.91 22.39
N LEU A 9 -16.30 27.66 21.74
CA LEU A 9 -16.75 26.29 21.49
C LEU A 9 -15.61 25.54 20.79
N PRO A 10 -15.26 24.31 21.21
CA PRO A 10 -14.34 23.50 20.45
C PRO A 10 -14.99 23.18 19.11
N THR A 11 -14.40 23.66 18.03
CA THR A 11 -14.57 23.09 16.69
C THR A 11 -14.17 21.63 16.80
N VAL A 12 -15.18 20.75 16.88
CA VAL A 12 -14.99 19.31 16.78
C VAL A 12 -14.31 19.06 15.42
N PRO A 13 -13.08 18.50 15.36
CA PRO A 13 -12.51 18.06 14.08
C PRO A 13 -13.45 17.01 13.46
N PRO A 14 -13.43 16.79 12.13
CA PRO A 14 -14.27 15.78 11.49
C PRO A 14 -13.87 14.38 11.99
N ALA A 15 -14.39 14.03 13.16
CA ALA A 15 -14.28 12.74 13.77
C ALA A 15 -15.15 11.82 12.92
N MET A 16 -14.47 11.02 12.10
CA MET A 16 -14.75 9.59 11.91
C MET A 16 -16.20 9.26 12.28
N VAL A 17 -17.11 9.47 11.33
CA VAL A 17 -18.50 9.07 11.47
C VAL A 17 -18.49 7.56 11.51
N VAL A 18 -18.40 7.00 12.73
CA VAL A 18 -18.71 5.61 12.97
C VAL A 18 -20.22 5.51 12.75
N PRO A 19 -20.71 4.73 11.78
CA PRO A 19 -22.13 4.48 11.68
C PRO A 19 -22.59 3.89 13.00
N SER A 20 -23.81 4.17 13.45
CA SER A 20 -24.42 3.43 14.56
C SER A 20 -24.64 1.98 14.12
N SER A 21 -23.59 1.16 14.16
CA SER A 21 -23.61 -0.25 13.80
C SER A 21 -24.54 -0.97 14.78
N HIS A 22 -25.67 -1.47 14.29
CA HIS A 22 -26.69 -2.12 15.12
C HIS A 22 -26.35 -3.60 15.38
N ASN A 23 -25.29 -4.13 14.76
CA ASN A 23 -24.75 -5.45 15.06
C ASN A 23 -23.21 -5.51 14.93
N PHE A 24 -22.60 -6.52 15.57
CA PHE A 24 -21.14 -6.75 15.59
C PHE A 24 -20.55 -7.08 14.20
N GLY A 25 -21.32 -7.69 13.31
CA GLY A 25 -20.93 -7.95 11.92
C GLY A 25 -20.72 -6.66 11.12
N GLU A 26 -21.66 -5.72 11.17
CA GLU A 26 -21.55 -4.41 10.53
C GLU A 26 -20.34 -3.61 11.02
N LEU A 27 -20.06 -3.68 12.34
CA LEU A 27 -18.88 -3.06 12.92
C LEU A 27 -17.59 -3.75 12.44
N SER A 28 -17.56 -5.08 12.42
CA SER A 28 -16.43 -5.86 11.91
C SER A 28 -16.15 -5.55 10.44
N GLU A 29 -17.19 -5.46 9.62
CA GLU A 29 -17.13 -5.13 8.19
C GLU A 29 -16.60 -3.70 7.97
N PHE A 30 -17.15 -2.73 8.70
CA PHE A 30 -16.69 -1.34 8.66
C PHE A 30 -15.21 -1.22 9.06
N LEU A 31 -14.80 -1.89 10.14
CA LEU A 31 -13.40 -1.89 10.58
C LEU A 31 -12.49 -2.57 9.56
N ARG A 32 -12.93 -3.68 8.95
CA ARG A 32 -12.16 -4.40 7.93
C ARG A 32 -12.00 -3.54 6.67
N SER A 33 -13.06 -2.87 6.23
CA SER A 33 -13.05 -1.94 5.09
C SER A 33 -12.18 -0.70 5.36
N ALA A 34 -12.30 -0.08 6.54
CA ALA A 34 -11.50 1.09 6.91
C ALA A 34 -10.02 0.77 7.13
N VAL A 35 -9.69 -0.44 7.59
CA VAL A 35 -8.31 -0.93 7.68
C VAL A 35 -7.75 -1.26 6.29
N ALA A 36 -8.55 -1.91 5.44
CA ALA A 36 -8.20 -2.21 4.06
C ALA A 36 -7.84 -0.96 3.24
N ASP A 37 -8.63 0.12 3.38
CA ASP A 37 -8.39 1.40 2.70
C ASP A 37 -7.09 2.07 3.18
N LYS A 38 -6.81 1.99 4.49
CA LYS A 38 -5.55 2.50 5.07
C LYS A 38 -4.33 1.68 4.68
N GLU A 39 -4.46 0.36 4.53
CA GLU A 39 -3.35 -0.49 4.08
C GLU A 39 -3.02 -0.25 2.61
N SER A 40 -4.04 -0.12 1.74
CA SER A 40 -3.83 0.22 0.32
C SER A 40 -3.12 1.57 0.18
N LEU A 41 -3.57 2.58 0.94
CA LEU A 41 -2.95 3.90 0.95
C LEU A 41 -1.48 3.84 1.38
N LYS A 42 -1.18 3.22 2.53
CA LYS A 42 0.19 3.09 3.04
C LYS A 42 1.09 2.32 2.09
N PHE A 43 0.57 1.25 1.47
CA PHE A 43 1.32 0.48 0.51
C PHE A 43 1.63 1.32 -0.74
N SER A 44 0.63 2.02 -1.27
CA SER A 44 0.77 2.93 -2.42
C SER A 44 1.75 4.07 -2.15
N GLU A 45 1.69 4.70 -0.97
CA GLU A 45 2.64 5.73 -0.55
C GLU A 45 4.07 5.20 -0.52
N SER A 46 4.26 4.01 0.08
CA SER A 46 5.58 3.39 0.15
C SER A 46 6.12 2.99 -1.23
N MET A 47 5.24 2.57 -2.15
CA MET A 47 5.57 2.31 -3.55
C MET A 47 5.99 3.59 -4.29
N GLY A 48 5.26 4.69 -4.10
CA GLY A 48 5.60 5.99 -4.67
C GLY A 48 6.97 6.48 -4.18
N TRP A 49 7.29 6.26 -2.91
CA TRP A 49 8.60 6.59 -2.35
C TRP A 49 9.73 5.75 -2.98
N LEU A 50 9.52 4.44 -3.15
CA LEU A 50 10.48 3.57 -3.84
C LEU A 50 10.67 3.94 -5.31
N ALA A 51 9.60 4.36 -6.00
CA ALA A 51 9.66 4.83 -7.38
C ALA A 51 10.53 6.10 -7.50
N ALA A 52 10.31 7.10 -6.65
CA ALA A 52 11.10 8.32 -6.65
C ALA A 52 12.59 8.07 -6.42
N GLN A 53 12.96 7.20 -5.46
CA GLN A 53 14.36 6.82 -5.28
C GLN A 53 14.93 6.05 -6.46
N THR A 54 14.13 5.19 -7.09
CA THR A 54 14.54 4.44 -8.28
C THR A 54 14.88 5.41 -9.41
N GLU A 55 14.02 6.40 -9.67
CA GLU A 55 14.27 7.45 -10.66
C GLU A 55 15.54 8.26 -10.34
N ALA A 56 15.74 8.62 -9.07
CA ALA A 56 16.93 9.35 -8.64
C ALA A 56 18.21 8.53 -8.93
N VAL A 57 18.24 7.24 -8.59
CA VAL A 57 19.38 6.36 -8.87
C VAL A 57 19.60 6.21 -10.37
N VAL A 58 18.54 6.02 -11.16
CA VAL A 58 18.63 5.96 -12.62
C VAL A 58 19.23 7.24 -13.19
N GLY A 59 18.80 8.42 -12.68
CA GLY A 59 19.35 9.71 -13.07
C GLY A 59 20.85 9.82 -12.78
N ALA A 60 21.27 9.41 -11.59
CA ALA A 60 22.68 9.41 -11.19
C ALA A 60 23.55 8.46 -12.04
N LEU A 61 23.04 7.26 -12.35
CA LEU A 61 23.74 6.32 -13.23
C LEU A 61 23.84 6.85 -14.67
N LYS A 62 22.79 7.48 -15.20
CA LYS A 62 22.78 8.08 -16.55
C LYS A 62 23.70 9.28 -16.66
N SER A 63 23.83 10.09 -15.60
CA SER A 63 24.73 11.24 -15.58
C SER A 63 26.18 10.88 -15.27
N SER A 64 26.49 9.59 -15.06
CA SER A 64 27.83 9.13 -14.64
C SER A 64 28.29 9.83 -13.36
N ALA A 65 27.38 9.92 -12.38
CA ALA A 65 27.68 10.49 -11.07
C ALA A 65 28.87 9.78 -10.38
N GLU A 66 29.46 10.49 -9.43
CA GLU A 66 30.62 10.01 -8.69
C GLU A 66 30.29 8.71 -7.91
N PRO A 67 31.22 7.74 -7.85
CA PRO A 67 30.98 6.44 -7.23
C PRO A 67 30.43 6.45 -5.81
N THR A 68 30.95 7.31 -4.94
CA THR A 68 30.49 7.39 -3.55
C THR A 68 29.06 7.92 -3.47
N VAL A 69 28.67 8.87 -4.33
CA VAL A 69 27.28 9.36 -4.42
C VAL A 69 26.32 8.21 -4.79
N VAL A 70 26.64 7.45 -5.84
CA VAL A 70 25.80 6.30 -6.25
C VAL A 70 25.74 5.24 -5.15
N ALA A 71 26.85 4.98 -4.46
CA ALA A 71 26.89 4.03 -3.35
C ALA A 71 25.98 4.43 -2.19
N GLU A 72 25.99 5.70 -1.80
CA GLU A 72 25.12 6.24 -0.76
C GLU A 72 23.63 6.10 -1.14
N MET A 73 23.28 6.48 -2.37
CA MET A 73 21.91 6.34 -2.87
C MET A 73 21.42 4.88 -2.87
N LEU A 74 22.28 3.93 -3.23
CA LEU A 74 21.94 2.50 -3.19
C LEU A 74 21.81 1.96 -1.77
N VAL A 75 22.61 2.46 -0.82
CA VAL A 75 22.47 2.11 0.62
C VAL A 75 21.15 2.62 1.18
N ASP A 76 20.75 3.84 0.82
CA ASP A 76 19.47 4.41 1.20
C ASP A 76 18.31 3.63 0.60
N LEU A 77 18.36 3.33 -0.70
CA LEU A 77 17.38 2.49 -1.38
C LEU A 77 17.28 1.11 -0.70
N LEU A 78 18.39 0.48 -0.34
CA LEU A 78 18.39 -0.81 0.35
C LEU A 78 17.72 -0.74 1.73
N THR A 79 17.94 0.35 2.47
CA THR A 79 17.26 0.60 3.76
C THR A 79 15.75 0.66 3.58
N GLN A 80 15.31 1.25 2.49
CA GLN A 80 13.91 1.54 2.24
C GLN A 80 13.19 0.33 1.66
N LEU A 81 13.85 -0.45 0.81
CA LEU A 81 13.40 -1.79 0.42
C LEU A 81 13.22 -2.71 1.65
N ARG A 82 14.08 -2.60 2.67
CA ARG A 82 13.91 -3.35 3.92
C ARG A 82 12.69 -2.88 4.72
N GLN A 83 12.47 -1.57 4.82
CA GLN A 83 11.30 -1.00 5.51
C GLN A 83 10.01 -1.37 4.78
N HIS A 84 9.99 -1.20 3.46
CA HIS A 84 8.89 -1.58 2.59
C HIS A 84 8.56 -3.06 2.72
N ARG A 85 9.55 -3.95 2.68
CA ARG A 85 9.33 -5.39 2.90
C ARG A 85 8.67 -5.69 4.25
N ARG A 86 9.06 -4.98 5.33
CA ARG A 86 8.41 -5.17 6.64
C ARG A 86 6.94 -4.77 6.58
N LEU A 87 6.60 -3.68 5.90
CA LEU A 87 5.22 -3.26 5.65
C LEU A 87 4.45 -4.35 4.89
N VAL A 88 5.01 -4.86 3.79
CA VAL A 88 4.37 -5.90 2.96
C VAL A 88 4.12 -7.20 3.73
N MET A 89 5.05 -7.58 4.62
CA MET A 89 4.87 -8.73 5.51
C MET A 89 3.85 -8.51 6.63
N GLN A 90 3.43 -7.26 6.86
CA GLN A 90 2.44 -6.89 7.88
C GLN A 90 1.05 -6.63 7.29
N LEU A 91 0.89 -6.63 5.97
CA LEU A 91 -0.40 -6.51 5.30
C LEU A 91 -1.40 -7.56 5.80
N HIS A 92 -2.69 -7.20 5.82
CA HIS A 92 -3.76 -8.09 6.23
C HIS A 92 -3.83 -9.37 5.39
N MET A 93 -4.44 -10.42 5.93
CA MET A 93 -4.57 -11.74 5.28
C MET A 93 -5.20 -11.66 3.88
N ALA A 94 -6.17 -10.77 3.69
CA ALA A 94 -6.82 -10.52 2.40
C ALA A 94 -5.85 -10.17 1.26
N TRP A 95 -4.70 -9.54 1.56
CA TRP A 95 -3.64 -9.31 0.57
C TRP A 95 -2.85 -10.58 0.27
N ARG A 96 -2.58 -11.39 1.30
CA ARG A 96 -1.69 -12.56 1.22
C ARG A 96 -2.32 -13.75 0.51
N GLU A 97 -3.65 -13.75 0.41
CA GLU A 97 -4.42 -14.75 -0.33
C GLU A 97 -4.43 -14.47 -1.85
N LEU A 98 -4.05 -13.26 -2.27
CA LEU A 98 -3.93 -12.92 -3.69
C LEU A 98 -2.75 -13.65 -4.32
N TYR A 99 -2.94 -14.13 -5.54
CA TYR A 99 -1.89 -14.81 -6.31
C TYR A 99 -0.69 -13.89 -6.59
N GLU A 100 -0.94 -12.59 -6.69
CA GLU A 100 0.02 -11.54 -6.96
C GLU A 100 0.96 -11.29 -5.76
N TYR A 101 0.54 -11.64 -4.54
CA TYR A 101 1.34 -11.44 -3.33
C TYR A 101 2.69 -12.16 -3.34
N PRO A 102 2.76 -13.49 -3.56
CA PRO A 102 4.05 -14.18 -3.67
C PRO A 102 4.88 -13.72 -4.87
N ALA A 103 4.25 -13.32 -5.99
CA ALA A 103 4.95 -12.79 -7.16
C ALA A 103 5.65 -11.47 -6.81
N TYR A 104 4.94 -10.55 -6.16
CA TYR A 104 5.49 -9.29 -5.70
C TYR A 104 6.61 -9.50 -4.66
N LEU A 105 6.41 -10.38 -3.68
CA LEU A 105 7.45 -10.70 -2.69
C LEU A 105 8.73 -11.26 -3.33
N ALA A 106 8.59 -12.07 -4.39
CA ALA A 106 9.73 -12.59 -5.14
C ALA A 106 10.49 -11.47 -5.84
N ALA A 107 9.79 -10.59 -6.56
CA ALA A 107 10.38 -9.43 -7.25
C ALA A 107 11.06 -8.46 -6.27
N LEU A 108 10.42 -8.18 -5.12
CA LEU A 108 10.98 -7.35 -4.05
C LEU A 108 12.26 -7.94 -3.47
N ASN A 109 12.30 -9.25 -3.24
CA ASN A 109 13.49 -9.94 -2.73
C ASN A 109 14.62 -9.95 -3.75
N GLN A 110 14.32 -10.20 -5.02
CA GLN A 110 15.30 -10.15 -6.10
C GLN A 110 15.91 -8.76 -6.21
N CYS A 111 15.08 -7.71 -6.22
CA CYS A 111 15.53 -6.32 -6.25
C CYS A 111 16.45 -5.98 -5.07
N ARG A 112 16.02 -6.31 -3.84
CA ARG A 112 16.83 -6.11 -2.64
C ARG A 112 18.17 -6.86 -2.69
N GLY A 113 18.17 -8.08 -3.25
CA GLY A 113 19.38 -8.88 -3.44
C GLY A 113 20.37 -8.22 -4.39
N MET A 114 19.90 -7.82 -5.58
CA MET A 114 20.71 -7.15 -6.61
C MET A 114 21.27 -5.82 -6.10
N VAL A 115 20.43 -4.98 -5.48
CA VAL A 115 20.88 -3.72 -4.87
C VAL A 115 21.95 -3.98 -3.79
N GLY A 116 21.75 -5.00 -2.95
CA GLY A 116 22.76 -5.40 -1.96
C GLY A 116 24.09 -5.82 -2.58
N GLN A 117 24.05 -6.55 -3.70
CA GLN A 117 25.25 -6.94 -4.44
C GLN A 117 25.98 -5.73 -5.02
N TRP A 118 25.26 -4.79 -5.65
CA TRP A 118 25.87 -3.56 -6.20
C TRP A 118 26.52 -2.70 -5.12
N VAL A 119 25.89 -2.56 -3.94
CA VAL A 119 26.49 -1.85 -2.80
C VAL A 119 27.82 -2.49 -2.37
N MET A 120 27.92 -3.82 -2.37
CA MET A 120 29.16 -4.51 -2.03
C MET A 120 30.23 -4.38 -3.13
N GLN A 121 29.82 -4.39 -4.40
CA GLN A 121 30.72 -4.27 -5.55
C GLN A 121 31.33 -2.87 -5.66
N ILE A 122 30.52 -1.80 -5.46
CA ILE A 122 30.99 -0.40 -5.56
C ILE A 122 32.04 -0.06 -4.49
N ARG A 123 32.05 -0.80 -3.38
CA ARG A 123 33.05 -0.64 -2.30
C ARG A 123 34.41 -1.27 -2.61
N GLN A 124 34.56 -2.02 -3.69
CA GLN A 124 35.83 -2.67 -4.05
C GLN A 124 36.70 -1.80 -4.97
N PRO A 125 38.04 -1.87 -4.88
CA PRO A 125 38.93 -1.21 -5.83
C PRO A 125 38.69 -1.71 -7.26
N GLY A 126 38.51 -0.80 -8.22
CA GLY A 126 38.18 -1.15 -9.61
C GLY A 126 36.71 -1.54 -9.84
N ALA A 127 35.83 -1.14 -8.92
CA ALA A 127 34.40 -1.43 -8.97
C ALA A 127 33.77 -1.12 -10.33
N ARG A 128 32.93 -2.05 -10.78
CA ARG A 128 32.03 -1.85 -11.91
C ARG A 128 30.64 -1.54 -11.37
N PHE A 129 30.07 -0.44 -11.82
CA PHE A 129 28.69 -0.07 -11.50
C PHE A 129 27.69 -1.04 -12.12
N PRO A 130 26.47 -1.13 -11.56
CA PRO A 130 25.36 -1.68 -12.31
C PRO A 130 25.25 -0.99 -13.67
N ALA A 131 25.07 -1.77 -14.73
CA ALA A 131 24.63 -1.17 -15.97
C ALA A 131 23.23 -0.57 -15.75
N VAL A 132 22.98 0.64 -16.27
CA VAL A 132 21.72 1.37 -16.08
C VAL A 132 20.51 0.47 -16.36
N HIS A 133 20.56 -0.27 -17.48
CA HIS A 133 19.47 -1.15 -17.91
C HIS A 133 19.23 -2.34 -16.96
N GLU A 134 20.28 -2.86 -16.30
CA GLU A 134 20.13 -3.94 -15.31
C GLU A 134 19.43 -3.43 -14.05
N PHE A 135 19.80 -2.22 -13.60
CA PHE A 135 19.13 -1.55 -12.48
C PHE A 135 17.65 -1.26 -12.81
N GLU A 136 17.40 -0.63 -13.96
CA GLU A 136 16.05 -0.31 -14.44
C GLU A 136 15.18 -1.56 -14.55
N ALA A 137 15.67 -2.63 -15.18
CA ALA A 137 14.89 -3.85 -15.37
C ALA A 137 14.43 -4.47 -14.04
N VAL A 138 15.33 -4.55 -13.06
CA VAL A 138 15.01 -5.16 -11.76
C VAL A 138 14.09 -4.25 -10.92
N ALA A 139 14.34 -2.93 -10.92
CA ALA A 139 13.55 -1.99 -10.14
C ALA A 139 12.14 -1.80 -10.72
N TRP A 140 12.01 -1.61 -12.03
CA TRP A 140 10.71 -1.43 -12.68
C TRP A 140 9.86 -2.69 -12.65
N ARG A 141 10.47 -3.88 -12.74
CA ARG A 141 9.76 -5.14 -12.51
C ARG A 141 9.16 -5.18 -11.11
N MET A 142 9.95 -4.91 -10.08
CA MET A 142 9.47 -4.88 -8.70
C MET A 142 8.31 -3.89 -8.52
N LEU A 143 8.46 -2.67 -9.06
CA LEU A 143 7.41 -1.65 -8.96
C LEU A 143 6.13 -2.04 -9.70
N GLY A 144 6.25 -2.63 -10.90
CA GLY A 144 5.10 -3.11 -11.69
C GLY A 144 4.33 -4.23 -11.00
N GLU A 145 5.02 -5.21 -10.42
CA GLU A 145 4.39 -6.31 -9.67
C GLU A 145 3.66 -5.78 -8.42
N GLY A 146 4.20 -4.75 -7.76
CA GLY A 146 3.54 -4.11 -6.61
C GLY A 146 2.31 -3.29 -7.01
N ALA A 147 2.38 -2.57 -8.13
CA ALA A 147 1.23 -1.86 -8.69
C ALA A 147 0.10 -2.83 -9.08
N LEU A 148 0.45 -3.98 -9.67
CA LEU A 148 -0.51 -5.03 -10.01
C LEU A 148 -1.17 -5.60 -8.75
N LEU A 149 -0.41 -5.86 -7.69
CA LEU A 149 -0.96 -6.34 -6.42
C LEU A 149 -1.97 -5.34 -5.82
N ILE A 150 -1.68 -4.04 -5.87
CA ILE A 150 -2.60 -2.98 -5.42
C ILE A 150 -3.87 -2.99 -6.27
N ASP A 151 -3.74 -2.98 -7.60
CA ASP A 151 -4.88 -2.97 -8.52
C ASP A 151 -5.79 -4.19 -8.32
N VAL A 152 -5.23 -5.40 -8.28
CA VAL A 152 -6.01 -6.63 -8.07
C VAL A 152 -6.70 -6.64 -6.70
N TYR A 153 -6.03 -6.15 -5.66
CA TYR A 153 -6.64 -6.02 -4.34
C TYR A 153 -7.84 -5.06 -4.37
N GLU A 154 -7.69 -3.89 -4.96
CA GLU A 154 -8.75 -2.89 -5.05
C GLU A 154 -9.94 -3.37 -5.89
N GLN A 155 -9.67 -4.07 -7.01
CA GLN A 155 -10.71 -4.69 -7.82
C GLN A 155 -11.45 -5.80 -7.06
N THR A 156 -10.72 -6.67 -6.37
CA THR A 156 -11.31 -7.79 -5.60
C THR A 156 -12.20 -7.25 -4.48
N ARG A 157 -11.73 -6.22 -3.77
CA ARG A 157 -12.50 -5.53 -2.75
C ARG A 157 -13.76 -4.89 -3.32
N THR A 158 -13.65 -4.17 -4.42
CA THR A 158 -14.80 -3.51 -5.06
C THR A 158 -15.86 -4.53 -5.46
N ARG A 159 -15.44 -5.66 -6.06
CA ARG A 159 -16.35 -6.77 -6.40
C ARG A 159 -17.05 -7.35 -5.17
N ALA A 160 -16.33 -7.56 -4.06
CA ALA A 160 -16.92 -8.08 -2.83
C ALA A 160 -18.02 -7.16 -2.28
N LEU A 161 -17.77 -5.83 -2.25
CA LEU A 161 -18.74 -4.83 -1.81
C LEU A 161 -19.98 -4.78 -2.72
N ASP A 162 -19.81 -4.97 -4.03
CA ASP A 162 -20.92 -4.98 -4.98
C ASP A 162 -21.80 -6.23 -4.82
N VAL A 163 -21.20 -7.41 -4.57
CA VAL A 163 -21.96 -8.63 -4.27
C VAL A 163 -22.77 -8.46 -2.98
N GLU A 164 -22.16 -7.96 -1.92
CA GLU A 164 -22.83 -7.73 -0.64
C GLU A 164 -24.00 -6.74 -0.79
N ARG A 165 -23.80 -5.65 -1.53
CA ARG A 165 -24.86 -4.67 -1.81
C ARG A 165 -26.03 -5.30 -2.56
N ALA A 166 -25.76 -6.18 -3.52
CA ALA A 166 -26.79 -6.90 -4.27
C ALA A 166 -27.56 -7.91 -3.38
N GLU A 167 -26.86 -8.63 -2.51
CA GLU A 167 -27.47 -9.55 -1.55
C GLU A 167 -28.37 -8.82 -0.55
N ASN A 168 -27.88 -7.73 0.03
CA ASN A 168 -28.64 -6.90 0.96
C ASN A 168 -29.89 -6.29 0.30
N ALA A 169 -29.77 -5.80 -0.94
CA ALA A 169 -30.93 -5.33 -1.71
C ALA A 169 -31.97 -6.45 -1.93
N THR A 170 -31.51 -7.67 -2.17
CA THR A 170 -32.37 -8.86 -2.34
C THR A 170 -33.03 -9.29 -1.02
N LEU A 171 -32.33 -9.22 0.10
CA LEU A 171 -32.90 -9.49 1.42
C LEU A 171 -33.98 -8.45 1.79
N LEU A 172 -33.69 -7.17 1.57
CA LEU A 172 -34.65 -6.09 1.80
C LEU A 172 -35.89 -6.21 0.90
N SER A 173 -35.74 -6.64 -0.36
CA SER A 173 -36.88 -6.87 -1.25
C SER A 173 -37.76 -8.03 -0.77
N ARG A 174 -37.16 -9.12 -0.27
CA ARG A 174 -37.88 -10.27 0.31
C ARG A 174 -38.64 -9.89 1.59
N VAL A 175 -38.02 -9.09 2.46
CA VAL A 175 -38.66 -8.57 3.68
C VAL A 175 -39.86 -7.68 3.33
N ARG A 176 -39.69 -6.74 2.39
CA ARG A 176 -40.80 -5.89 1.93
C ARG A 176 -41.95 -6.70 1.31
N ALA A 177 -41.64 -7.77 0.58
CA ALA A 177 -42.64 -8.66 0.00
C ALA A 177 -43.41 -9.45 1.07
N TRP A 178 -42.73 -9.90 2.14
CA TRP A 178 -43.38 -10.56 3.29
C TRP A 178 -44.32 -9.62 4.04
N TRP A 179 -43.92 -8.36 4.26
CA TRP A 179 -44.76 -7.33 4.89
C TRP A 179 -45.97 -6.91 4.07
N ARG A 180 -45.93 -7.09 2.74
CA ARG A 180 -47.05 -6.81 1.83
C ARG A 180 -48.06 -7.95 1.71
N LYS A 181 -47.80 -9.13 2.29
CA LYS A 181 -48.84 -10.17 2.37
C LYS A 181 -49.85 -9.78 3.45
N PRO A 182 -51.13 -9.51 3.12
CA PRO A 182 -52.14 -9.28 4.13
C PRO A 182 -52.31 -10.56 4.95
N ARG A 183 -52.21 -10.44 6.28
CA ARG A 183 -52.63 -11.50 7.21
C ARG A 183 -54.14 -11.66 7.04
N ARG A 184 -54.56 -12.70 6.31
CA ARG A 184 -55.93 -13.22 6.37
C ARG A 184 -56.09 -14.09 7.60
#